data_AF-U1S9X6-F1
#
_entry.id   AF-U1S9X6-F1
#
_cell.length_a   1.000
_cell.length_b   1.000
_cell.length_c   1.000
_cell.angle_alpha   90.00
_cell.angle_beta   90.00
_cell.angle_gamma   90.00
#
_symmetry.space_group_name_H-M   'P 1'
#
loop_
_entity.id
_entity.type
_entity.pdbx_description
1 polymer ?
#
loop_
_entity_poly.entity_id
_entity_poly.type
_entity_poly.pdbx_seq_one_letter_code
_entity_poly.pdbx_strand_id
1 'polypeptide(L)'
;MTSIFAVAHRGTFDQFNELFSDGDEKRVRWGKSLFIEALSNTDPAQRYPMCDFLLDRDCVLDAGTTDGTNPFHILFAQGARDVDRDVALCRRLMDRGVALGQADKNGCIPLVHLISTQEYSDEELTPLYDLVFASPDPGFDIELTGSHDTMYDVARRWPHRQALADRIARYLEARSERHTEEHA
;
A
#
# COMPACT_ATOMS: atom_id res chain seq x y z
N MET A 1 -7.67 -29.58 -10.44
CA MET A 1 -7.71 -28.32 -11.20
C MET A 1 -7.00 -27.27 -10.38
N THR A 2 -6.03 -26.56 -10.96
CA THR A 2 -5.31 -25.47 -10.30
C THR A 2 -6.24 -24.26 -10.18
N SER A 3 -6.36 -23.68 -9.00
CA SER A 3 -7.20 -22.50 -8.77
C SER A 3 -6.55 -21.24 -9.33
N ILE A 4 -7.30 -20.41 -10.05
CA ILE A 4 -6.80 -19.10 -10.53
C ILE A 4 -6.28 -18.22 -9.39
N PHE A 5 -6.90 -18.29 -8.20
CA PHE A 5 -6.42 -17.56 -7.02
C PHE A 5 -5.06 -18.08 -6.54
N ALA A 6 -4.81 -19.39 -6.65
CA ALA A 6 -3.52 -19.96 -6.28
C ALA A 6 -2.43 -19.56 -7.29
N VAL A 7 -2.78 -19.49 -8.58
CA VAL A 7 -1.89 -19.00 -9.63
C VAL A 7 -1.63 -17.49 -9.50
N ALA A 8 -2.64 -16.69 -9.20
CA ALA A 8 -2.45 -15.27 -8.91
C ALA A 8 -1.44 -15.05 -7.78
N HIS A 9 -1.55 -15.83 -6.69
CA HIS A 9 -0.68 -15.68 -5.52
C HIS A 9 0.75 -16.22 -5.71
N ARG A 10 0.98 -17.28 -6.49
CA ARG A 10 2.28 -17.98 -6.55
C ARG A 10 2.74 -18.43 -7.93
N GLY A 11 1.91 -18.25 -8.95
CA GLY A 11 2.18 -18.67 -10.33
C GLY A 11 2.68 -17.52 -11.20
N THR A 12 2.74 -17.77 -12.50
CA THR A 12 3.17 -16.80 -13.51
C THR A 12 1.99 -16.11 -14.19
N PHE A 13 2.25 -14.96 -14.82
CA PHE A 13 1.20 -14.25 -15.58
C PHE A 13 0.65 -15.08 -16.74
N ASP A 14 1.48 -15.91 -17.38
CA ASP A 14 1.03 -16.80 -18.46
C ASP A 14 0.03 -17.83 -17.95
N GLN A 15 0.34 -18.51 -16.84
CA GLN A 15 -0.60 -19.46 -16.22
C GLN A 15 -1.88 -18.77 -15.75
N PHE A 16 -1.78 -17.54 -15.27
CA PHE A 16 -2.94 -16.76 -14.87
C PHE A 16 -3.84 -16.49 -16.08
N ASN A 17 -3.27 -16.04 -17.20
CA ASN A 17 -3.99 -15.77 -18.43
C ASN A 17 -4.62 -17.02 -19.04
N GLU A 18 -3.97 -18.18 -18.97
CA GLU A 18 -4.52 -19.45 -19.45
C GLU A 18 -5.77 -19.89 -18.67
N LEU A 19 -5.85 -19.53 -17.38
CA LEU A 19 -6.97 -19.89 -16.52
C LEU A 19 -8.05 -18.81 -16.42
N PHE A 20 -7.70 -17.56 -16.71
CA PHE A 20 -8.59 -16.42 -16.57
C PHE A 20 -9.80 -16.53 -17.50
N SER A 21 -10.98 -16.27 -16.96
CA SER A 21 -12.23 -16.12 -17.70
C SER A 21 -12.94 -14.84 -17.28
N ASP A 22 -13.63 -14.19 -18.22
CA ASP A 22 -14.37 -12.96 -17.93
C ASP A 22 -15.34 -13.15 -16.75
N GLY A 23 -15.34 -12.18 -15.82
CA GLY A 23 -16.02 -12.25 -14.54
C GLY A 23 -15.09 -12.66 -13.39
N ASP A 24 -13.92 -13.24 -13.67
CA ASP A 24 -12.94 -13.60 -12.63
C ASP A 24 -12.40 -12.38 -11.89
N GLU A 25 -12.32 -11.23 -12.56
CA GLU A 25 -11.90 -9.95 -11.97
C GLU A 25 -12.81 -9.46 -10.84
N LYS A 26 -14.05 -9.97 -10.77
CA LYS A 26 -15.02 -9.66 -9.72
C LYS A 26 -15.05 -10.72 -8.61
N ARG A 27 -14.29 -11.81 -8.73
CA ARG A 27 -14.32 -12.91 -7.75
C ARG A 27 -13.59 -12.55 -6.46
N VAL A 28 -14.15 -13.06 -5.38
CA VAL A 28 -13.63 -12.95 -4.02
C VAL A 28 -13.63 -14.33 -3.37
N ARG A 29 -12.56 -14.65 -2.63
CA ARG A 29 -12.43 -15.90 -1.87
C ARG A 29 -11.87 -15.58 -0.48
N TRP A 30 -12.60 -15.96 0.56
CA TRP A 30 -12.24 -15.72 1.97
C TRP A 30 -11.90 -14.25 2.26
N GLY A 31 -12.69 -13.33 1.73
CA GLY A 31 -12.48 -11.88 1.90
C GLY A 31 -11.34 -11.29 1.07
N LYS A 32 -10.64 -12.09 0.26
CA LYS A 32 -9.60 -11.61 -0.67
C LYS A 32 -10.10 -11.64 -2.09
N SER A 33 -10.01 -10.50 -2.78
CA SER A 33 -10.27 -10.47 -4.22
C SER A 33 -9.13 -11.15 -5.00
N LEU A 34 -9.40 -11.47 -6.26
CA LEU A 34 -8.36 -11.98 -7.16
C LEU A 34 -7.20 -10.98 -7.31
N PHE A 35 -7.48 -9.67 -7.25
CA PHE A 35 -6.48 -8.61 -7.26
C PHE A 35 -5.58 -8.65 -6.01
N ILE A 36 -6.14 -8.86 -4.81
CA ILE A 36 -5.33 -9.01 -3.58
C ILE A 36 -4.40 -10.22 -3.68
N GLU A 37 -4.84 -11.34 -4.26
CA GLU A 37 -3.96 -12.50 -4.45
C GLU A 37 -2.81 -12.17 -5.42
N ALA A 38 -3.11 -11.52 -6.55
CA ALA A 38 -2.10 -11.08 -7.52
C ALA A 38 -1.11 -10.08 -6.90
N LEU A 39 -1.60 -9.11 -6.14
CA LEU A 39 -0.80 -8.11 -5.42
C LEU A 39 0.08 -8.75 -4.33
N SER A 40 -0.36 -9.89 -3.78
CA SER A 40 0.38 -10.68 -2.79
C SER A 40 1.43 -11.61 -3.42
N ASN A 41 1.57 -11.63 -4.75
CA ASN A 41 2.59 -12.42 -5.42
C ASN A 41 3.98 -11.81 -5.16
N THR A 42 4.89 -12.59 -4.61
CA THR A 42 6.19 -12.10 -4.17
C THR A 42 7.16 -11.83 -5.33
N ASP A 43 6.91 -12.39 -6.52
CA ASP A 43 7.70 -12.11 -7.72
C ASP A 43 7.17 -10.87 -8.44
N PRO A 44 7.90 -9.73 -8.44
CA PRO A 44 7.46 -8.51 -9.09
C PRO A 44 7.22 -8.69 -10.60
N ALA A 45 7.96 -9.58 -11.26
CA ALA A 45 7.81 -9.84 -12.70
C ALA A 45 6.47 -10.51 -13.03
N GLN A 46 5.84 -11.19 -12.07
CA GLN A 46 4.51 -11.79 -12.22
C GLN A 46 3.42 -10.91 -11.60
N ARG A 47 3.70 -10.30 -10.44
CA ARG A 47 2.78 -9.41 -9.72
C ARG A 47 2.32 -8.26 -10.60
N TYR A 48 3.27 -7.53 -11.19
CA TYR A 48 2.94 -6.29 -11.90
C TYR A 48 2.05 -6.50 -13.13
N PRO A 49 2.34 -7.45 -14.05
CA PRO A 49 1.44 -7.72 -15.17
C PRO A 49 0.05 -8.20 -14.75
N MET A 50 -0.04 -9.07 -13.72
CA MET A 50 -1.34 -9.52 -13.20
C MET A 50 -2.15 -8.36 -12.61
N CYS A 51 -1.52 -7.50 -11.81
CA CYS A 51 -2.17 -6.34 -11.22
C CYS A 51 -2.66 -5.39 -12.31
N ASP A 52 -1.83 -5.10 -13.32
CA ASP A 52 -2.23 -4.24 -14.42
C ASP A 52 -3.40 -4.80 -15.21
N PHE A 53 -3.33 -6.09 -15.56
CA PHE A 53 -4.38 -6.79 -16.30
C PHE A 53 -5.74 -6.73 -15.58
N LEU A 54 -5.74 -6.91 -14.26
CA LEU A 54 -6.95 -6.87 -13.44
C LEU A 54 -7.47 -5.44 -13.27
N LEU A 55 -6.57 -4.48 -13.03
CA LEU A 55 -6.93 -3.07 -12.95
C LEU A 55 -7.49 -2.57 -14.28
N ASP A 56 -7.08 -3.09 -15.43
CA ASP A 56 -7.70 -2.73 -16.73
C ASP A 56 -9.14 -3.24 -16.89
N ARG A 57 -9.59 -4.16 -16.01
CA ARG A 57 -10.89 -4.84 -16.09
C ARG A 57 -11.83 -4.47 -14.95
N ASP A 58 -11.63 -3.32 -14.31
CA ASP A 58 -12.46 -2.89 -13.19
C ASP A 58 -12.54 -3.95 -12.06
N CYS A 59 -11.43 -4.65 -11.78
CA CYS A 59 -11.43 -5.67 -10.74
C CYS A 59 -11.87 -5.15 -9.37
N VAL A 60 -12.38 -6.08 -8.53
CA VAL A 60 -12.60 -5.79 -7.11
C VAL A 60 -11.23 -5.62 -6.45
N LEU A 61 -10.91 -4.42 -5.95
CA LEU A 61 -9.61 -4.12 -5.34
C LEU A 61 -9.44 -4.79 -3.99
N ASP A 62 -10.49 -4.76 -3.18
CA ASP A 62 -10.57 -5.43 -1.89
C ASP A 62 -12.05 -5.77 -1.63
N ALA A 63 -12.31 -6.84 -0.89
CA ALA A 63 -13.64 -7.27 -0.52
C ALA A 63 -13.97 -6.99 0.96
N GLY A 64 -13.13 -6.18 1.62
CA GLY A 64 -13.23 -5.89 3.05
C GLY A 64 -12.55 -6.99 3.84
N THR A 65 -11.26 -6.82 4.11
CA THR A 65 -10.56 -7.66 5.08
C THR A 65 -11.14 -7.43 6.49
N THR A 66 -11.16 -8.48 7.31
CA THR A 66 -11.71 -8.39 8.68
C THR A 66 -10.89 -7.50 9.61
N ASP A 67 -9.66 -7.17 9.23
CA ASP A 67 -8.76 -6.30 9.96
C ASP A 67 -8.69 -4.87 9.41
N GLY A 68 -9.41 -4.56 8.33
CA GLY A 68 -9.39 -3.22 7.72
C GLY A 68 -8.13 -2.93 6.90
N THR A 69 -7.30 -3.95 6.63
CA THR A 69 -6.19 -3.82 5.69
C THR A 69 -6.71 -3.56 4.29
N ASN A 70 -6.13 -2.56 3.64
CA ASN A 70 -6.41 -2.18 2.26
C ASN A 70 -5.26 -2.62 1.32
N PRO A 71 -5.41 -2.48 -0.01
CA PRO A 71 -4.37 -2.87 -0.97
C PRO A 71 -2.98 -2.25 -0.73
N PHE A 72 -2.88 -1.04 -0.18
CA PHE A 72 -1.58 -0.41 0.10
C PHE A 72 -0.81 -1.14 1.20
N HIS A 73 -1.48 -1.68 2.22
CA HIS A 73 -0.84 -2.51 3.24
C HIS A 73 -0.15 -3.72 2.59
N ILE A 74 -0.84 -4.34 1.63
CA ILE A 74 -0.35 -5.54 0.95
C ILE A 74 0.80 -5.21 0.00
N LEU A 75 0.68 -4.13 -0.79
CA LEU A 75 1.74 -3.68 -1.70
C LEU A 75 2.99 -3.27 -0.93
N PHE A 76 2.85 -2.48 0.14
CA PHE A 76 3.99 -1.97 0.90
C PHE A 76 4.66 -3.03 1.78
N ALA A 77 3.96 -4.12 2.11
CA ALA A 77 4.54 -5.29 2.76
C ALA A 77 5.37 -6.20 1.83
N GLN A 78 5.37 -5.96 0.51
CA GLN A 78 6.20 -6.73 -0.40
C GLN A 78 7.69 -6.44 -0.18
N GLY A 79 8.52 -7.48 -0.16
CA GLY A 79 9.98 -7.34 -0.05
C GLY A 79 10.57 -6.78 -1.34
N ALA A 80 10.65 -7.63 -2.38
CA ALA A 80 11.13 -7.23 -3.69
C ALA A 80 10.14 -6.30 -4.40
N ARG A 81 10.65 -5.19 -4.94
CA ARG A 81 9.87 -4.20 -5.69
C ARG A 81 10.69 -3.46 -6.74
N ASP A 82 9.97 -2.89 -7.69
CA ASP A 82 10.41 -1.81 -8.56
C ASP A 82 9.64 -0.55 -8.11
N VAL A 83 10.36 0.48 -7.66
CA VAL A 83 9.76 1.69 -7.08
C VAL A 83 8.86 2.41 -8.08
N ASP A 84 9.26 2.50 -9.35
CA ASP A 84 8.47 3.20 -10.38
C ASP A 84 7.18 2.44 -10.67
N ARG A 85 7.24 1.10 -10.64
CA ARG A 85 6.05 0.25 -10.79
C ARG A 85 5.12 0.33 -9.59
N ASP A 86 5.66 0.38 -8.37
CA ASP A 86 4.86 0.61 -7.17
C ASP A 86 4.18 1.99 -7.21
N VAL A 87 4.89 3.05 -7.62
CA VAL A 87 4.33 4.41 -7.82
C VAL A 87 3.17 4.39 -8.81
N ALA A 88 3.33 3.70 -9.94
CA ALA A 88 2.28 3.56 -10.95
C ALA A 88 1.05 2.83 -10.38
N LEU A 89 1.23 1.72 -9.67
CA LEU A 89 0.14 1.00 -9.00
C LEU A 89 -0.54 1.88 -7.95
N CYS A 90 0.23 2.61 -7.13
CA CYS A 90 -0.33 3.49 -6.10
C CYS A 90 -1.24 4.54 -6.71
N ARG A 91 -0.84 5.20 -7.80
CA ARG A 91 -1.69 6.17 -8.51
C ARG A 91 -2.99 5.54 -8.98
N ARG A 92 -2.93 4.37 -9.62
CA ARG A 92 -4.13 3.65 -10.08
C ARG A 92 -5.08 3.27 -8.95
N LEU A 93 -4.55 2.92 -7.77
CA LEU A 93 -5.36 2.63 -6.59
C LEU A 93 -6.01 3.89 -6.01
N MET A 94 -5.26 5.00 -5.95
CA MET A 94 -5.80 6.30 -5.49
C MET A 94 -6.85 6.85 -6.44
N ASP A 95 -6.67 6.72 -7.75
CA ASP A 95 -7.67 7.11 -8.78
C ASP A 95 -8.99 6.34 -8.62
N ARG A 96 -8.94 5.16 -7.98
CA ARG A 96 -10.11 4.34 -7.62
C ARG A 96 -10.63 4.61 -6.21
N GLY A 97 -10.13 5.64 -5.55
CA GLY A 97 -10.59 6.09 -4.24
C GLY A 97 -10.08 5.25 -3.06
N VAL A 98 -9.06 4.41 -3.24
CA VAL A 98 -8.43 3.72 -2.10
C VAL A 98 -7.65 4.75 -1.29
N ALA A 99 -7.96 4.87 0.01
CA ALA A 99 -7.29 5.80 0.91
C ALA A 99 -5.90 5.26 1.30
N LEU A 100 -4.84 5.98 0.94
CA LEU A 100 -3.46 5.55 1.20
C LEU A 100 -3.14 5.56 2.69
N GLY A 101 -3.47 6.63 3.42
CA GLY A 101 -3.17 6.74 4.85
C GLY A 101 -4.16 6.03 5.78
N GLN A 102 -5.15 5.32 5.26
CA GLN A 102 -6.14 4.64 6.10
C GLN A 102 -5.47 3.54 6.92
N ALA A 103 -5.64 3.60 8.24
CA ALA A 103 -5.15 2.58 9.16
C ALA A 103 -6.04 1.32 9.17
N ASP A 104 -5.42 0.19 9.47
CA ASP A 104 -6.11 -1.03 9.87
C ASP A 104 -6.72 -0.91 11.29
N LYS A 105 -7.38 -1.97 11.77
CA LYS A 105 -8.00 -2.01 13.12
C LYS A 105 -7.00 -1.83 14.27
N ASN A 106 -5.70 -1.97 14.01
CA ASN A 106 -4.64 -1.81 14.99
C ASN A 106 -3.98 -0.43 14.88
N GLY A 107 -4.52 0.50 14.10
CA GLY A 107 -3.90 1.80 13.86
C GLY A 107 -2.68 1.74 12.93
N CYS A 108 -2.40 0.58 12.32
CA CYS A 108 -1.26 0.42 11.40
C CYS A 108 -1.62 1.03 10.04
N ILE A 109 -0.91 2.08 9.64
CA ILE A 109 -1.02 2.65 8.29
C ILE A 109 -0.06 1.95 7.32
N PRO A 110 -0.33 1.95 6.00
CA PRO A 110 0.51 1.26 5.01
C PRO A 110 1.99 1.64 5.06
N LEU A 111 2.32 2.91 5.32
CA LEU A 111 3.70 3.40 5.34
C LEU A 111 4.58 2.66 6.36
N VAL A 112 4.01 2.16 7.46
CA VAL A 112 4.73 1.34 8.45
C VAL A 112 5.36 0.11 7.80
N HIS A 113 4.62 -0.57 6.91
CA HIS A 113 5.13 -1.74 6.19
C HIS A 113 6.26 -1.36 5.22
N LEU A 114 6.11 -0.23 4.51
CA LEU A 114 7.11 0.24 3.56
C LEU A 114 8.46 0.51 4.21
N ILE A 115 8.47 1.17 5.37
CA ILE A 115 9.72 1.63 5.99
C ILE A 115 10.40 0.57 6.85
N SER A 116 9.71 -0.53 7.14
CA SER A 116 10.23 -1.65 7.92
C SER A 116 11.25 -2.50 7.14
N THR A 117 11.35 -2.30 5.82
CA THR A 117 12.41 -2.92 4.99
C THR A 117 13.76 -2.25 5.21
N GLN A 118 14.84 -3.02 5.11
CA GLN A 118 16.23 -2.52 5.12
C GLN A 118 16.85 -2.47 3.71
N GLU A 119 16.14 -2.93 2.69
CA GLU A 119 16.68 -3.09 1.33
C GLU A 119 16.73 -1.79 0.53
N TYR A 120 15.91 -0.79 0.90
CA TYR A 120 15.78 0.47 0.16
C TYR A 120 16.03 1.66 1.08
N SER A 121 16.88 2.58 0.62
CA SER A 121 17.15 3.86 1.28
C SER A 121 15.95 4.80 1.23
N ASP A 122 15.97 5.87 2.04
CA ASP A 122 14.96 6.93 1.95
C ASP A 122 15.00 7.67 0.61
N GLU A 123 16.18 7.79 -0.01
CA GLU A 123 16.32 8.40 -1.34
C GLU A 123 15.59 7.58 -2.40
N GLU A 124 15.81 6.26 -2.41
CA GLU A 124 15.12 5.34 -3.34
C GLU A 124 13.61 5.30 -3.12
N LEU A 125 13.14 5.40 -1.87
CA LEU A 125 11.70 5.39 -1.56
C LEU A 125 11.03 6.76 -1.66
N THR A 126 11.78 7.84 -1.93
CA THR A 126 11.25 9.20 -2.01
C THR A 126 10.04 9.33 -2.95
N PRO A 127 10.00 8.71 -4.14
CA PRO A 127 8.83 8.76 -5.01
C PRO A 127 7.54 8.20 -4.37
N LEU A 128 7.64 7.16 -3.53
CA LEU A 128 6.50 6.61 -2.79
C LEU A 128 6.13 7.50 -1.61
N TYR A 129 7.11 8.07 -0.91
CA TYR A 129 6.85 9.05 0.14
C TYR A 129 6.10 10.26 -0.44
N ASP A 130 6.48 10.76 -1.61
CA ASP A 130 5.80 11.89 -2.26
C ASP A 130 4.31 11.64 -2.46
N LEU A 131 3.91 10.43 -2.82
CA LEU A 131 2.49 10.06 -2.91
C LEU A 131 1.80 10.06 -1.55
N VAL A 132 2.46 9.56 -0.50
CA VAL A 132 1.92 9.57 0.87
C VAL A 132 1.69 11.01 1.33
N PHE A 133 2.70 11.87 1.22
CA PHE A 133 2.60 13.28 1.66
C PHE A 133 1.62 14.11 0.82
N ALA A 134 1.39 13.73 -0.45
CA ALA A 134 0.39 14.34 -1.30
C ALA A 134 -1.04 13.83 -1.03
N SER A 135 -1.19 12.73 -0.28
CA SER A 135 -2.50 12.21 0.10
C SER A 135 -3.25 13.20 1.01
N PRO A 136 -4.57 13.40 0.84
CA PRO A 136 -5.34 14.29 1.69
C PRO A 136 -5.28 13.91 3.18
N ASP A 137 -5.19 12.60 3.45
CA ASP A 137 -5.04 12.05 4.79
C ASP A 137 -3.94 10.99 4.79
N PRO A 138 -2.68 11.36 5.11
CA PRO A 138 -1.56 10.43 5.18
C PRO A 138 -1.56 9.57 6.45
N GLY A 139 -2.42 9.86 7.43
CA GLY A 139 -2.55 9.10 8.68
C GLY A 139 -1.38 9.26 9.67
N PHE A 140 -0.53 10.29 9.53
CA PHE A 140 0.67 10.45 10.38
C PHE A 140 0.38 10.69 11.87
N ASP A 141 -0.81 11.17 12.20
CA ASP A 141 -1.33 11.42 13.53
C ASP A 141 -2.09 10.21 14.13
N ILE A 142 -2.24 9.13 13.37
CA ILE A 142 -2.85 7.89 13.87
C ILE A 142 -1.86 7.16 14.79
N GLU A 143 -2.31 6.84 15.99
CA GLU A 143 -1.55 6.06 16.95
C GLU A 143 -1.72 4.55 16.72
N LEU A 144 -0.59 3.83 16.70
CA LEU A 144 -0.59 2.37 16.73
C LEU A 144 -1.20 1.85 18.04
N THR A 145 -2.11 0.89 17.91
CA THR A 145 -2.73 0.22 19.05
C THR A 145 -1.67 -0.51 19.88
N GLY A 146 -1.64 -0.23 21.18
CA GLY A 146 -0.75 -0.87 22.15
C GLY A 146 0.49 -0.03 22.48
N SER A 147 1.22 0.48 21.49
CA SER A 147 2.39 1.34 21.76
C SER A 147 2.05 2.83 21.86
N HIS A 148 0.94 3.27 21.24
CA HIS A 148 0.59 4.68 21.06
C HIS A 148 1.63 5.47 20.25
N ASP A 149 2.36 4.77 19.38
CA ASP A 149 3.34 5.42 18.50
C ASP A 149 2.65 5.96 17.26
N THR A 150 2.99 7.18 16.88
CA THR A 150 2.64 7.76 15.58
C THR A 150 3.60 7.30 14.49
N MET A 151 3.31 7.61 13.22
CA MET A 151 4.25 7.33 12.13
C MET A 151 5.60 8.03 12.31
N TYR A 152 5.62 9.21 12.93
CA TYR A 152 6.86 9.91 13.29
C TYR A 152 7.69 9.08 14.29
N ASP A 153 7.03 8.54 15.33
CA ASP A 153 7.70 7.69 16.33
C ASP A 153 8.23 6.40 15.74
N VAL A 154 7.48 5.77 14.84
CA VAL A 154 7.94 4.58 14.14
C VAL A 154 9.17 4.90 13.28
N ALA A 155 9.14 5.98 12.49
CA ALA A 155 10.24 6.35 11.61
C ALA A 155 11.55 6.63 12.40
N ARG A 156 11.47 7.40 13.49
CA ARG A 156 12.66 7.78 14.27
C ARG A 156 13.34 6.63 15.01
N ARG A 157 12.68 5.48 15.18
CA ARG A 157 13.29 4.26 15.76
C ARG A 157 14.41 3.69 14.88
N TRP A 158 14.42 4.02 13.59
CA TRP A 158 15.36 3.47 12.62
C TRP A 158 16.36 4.54 12.19
N PRO A 159 17.68 4.35 12.42
CA PRO A 159 18.70 5.33 12.04
C PRO A 159 18.72 5.67 10.54
N HIS A 160 18.32 4.74 9.67
CA HIS A 160 18.29 4.94 8.22
C HIS A 160 16.98 5.58 7.70
N ARG A 161 16.03 5.90 8.59
CA ARG A 161 14.75 6.55 8.25
C ARG A 161 14.64 7.99 8.77
N GLN A 162 15.77 8.60 9.12
CA GLN A 162 15.78 9.96 9.71
C GLN A 162 15.30 11.02 8.71
N ALA A 163 15.64 10.89 7.43
CA ALA A 163 15.18 11.84 6.42
C ALA A 163 13.64 11.81 6.28
N LEU A 164 13.03 10.62 6.34
CA LEU A 164 11.59 10.49 6.43
C LEU A 164 11.02 11.09 7.72
N ALA A 165 11.62 10.79 8.88
CA ALA A 165 11.15 11.32 10.17
C ALA A 165 11.14 12.86 10.19
N ASP A 166 12.21 13.50 9.71
CA ASP A 166 12.32 14.96 9.58
C ASP A 166 11.28 15.54 8.62
N ARG A 167 10.93 14.78 7.58
CA ARG A 167 9.88 15.17 6.63
C ARG A 167 8.49 15.11 7.27
N ILE A 168 8.21 14.08 8.07
CA ILE A 168 6.95 13.94 8.82
C ILE A 168 6.82 15.07 9.85
N ALA A 169 7.87 15.36 10.62
CA ALA A 169 7.88 16.43 11.62
C ALA A 169 7.50 17.79 11.00
N ARG A 170 8.19 18.18 9.92
CA ARG A 170 7.90 19.43 9.19
C ARG A 170 6.47 19.51 8.65
N TYR A 171 5.94 18.38 8.17
CA TYR A 171 4.55 18.32 7.68
C TYR A 171 3.55 18.57 8.81
N LEU A 172 3.75 17.96 9.98
CA LEU A 172 2.86 18.11 11.15
C LEU A 172 2.92 19.53 11.72
N GLU A 173 4.11 20.13 11.79
CA GLU A 173 4.30 21.53 12.19
C GLU A 173 3.52 22.48 11.26
N ALA A 174 3.73 22.38 9.94
CA ALA A 174 3.05 23.22 8.95
C ALA A 174 1.52 23.02 8.90
N ARG A 175 1.01 21.83 9.27
CA ARG A 175 -0.45 21.59 9.37
C ARG A 175 -1.04 22.26 10.61
N SER A 176 -0.30 22.29 11.72
CA SER A 176 -0.73 22.90 12.98
C SER A 176 -0.82 24.43 12.87
N GLU A 177 0.11 25.05 12.16
CA GLU A 177 0.11 26.50 11.89
C GLU A 177 -1.12 26.93 11.07
N ARG A 178 -1.43 26.21 9.99
CA ARG A 178 -2.60 26.49 9.13
C ARG A 178 -3.93 26.41 9.89
N HIS A 179 -4.07 25.43 10.79
CA HIS A 179 -5.26 25.33 11.65
C HIS A 179 -5.38 26.49 12.65
N THR A 180 -4.27 27.09 13.06
CA THR A 180 -4.28 28.23 14.01
C THR A 180 -4.67 29.54 13.30
N GLU A 181 -4.28 29.70 12.04
CA GLU A 181 -4.63 30.88 11.21
C GLU A 181 -6.08 30.88 10.71
N GLU A 182 -6.68 29.72 10.42
CA GLU A 182 -8.10 29.64 10.02
C GLU A 182 -9.09 29.94 11.16
N HIS A 183 -8.62 29.97 12.41
CA HIS A 183 -9.42 30.21 13.61
C HIS A 183 -9.08 31.53 14.34
N ALA A 184 -8.21 32.38 13.76
CA ALA A 184 -7.86 33.71 14.28
C ALA A 184 -8.62 34.82 13.54
#